data_AF-A0A4S8NHC3-F1
#
_entry.id   AF-A0A4S8NHC3-F1
#
_cell.length_a   1.000
_cell.length_b   1.000
_cell.length_c   1.000
_cell.angle_alpha   90.00
_cell.angle_beta   90.00
_cell.angle_gamma   90.00
#
_symmetry.space_group_name_H-M   'P 1'
#
loop_
_entity.id
_entity.type
_entity.pdbx_description
1 polymer ?
#
loop_
_entity_poly.entity_id
_entity_poly.type
_entity_poly.pdbx_seq_one_letter_code
_entity_poly.pdbx_strand_id
1 'polypeptide(L)' 'MWASDYEAHEQRIRGALASVAITVAHIGSTSVPALPTKPIIDVLVTVPDADAQDCSHRGDQGPRPVPQVSVSEWR' A
#
# COMPACT_ATOMS: atom_id res chain seq x y z
N MET A 1 0.12 -19.26 -7.29
CA MET A 1 1.33 -18.79 -6.59
C MET A 1 1.01 -17.39 -6.11
N TRP A 2 1.52 -16.96 -4.94
CA TRP A 2 1.18 -15.64 -4.40
C TRP A 2 1.48 -14.48 -5.36
N ALA A 3 2.50 -14.60 -6.21
CA ALA A 3 2.77 -13.63 -7.27
C ALA A 3 1.60 -13.49 -8.27
N SER A 4 0.97 -14.60 -8.66
CA SER A 4 -0.20 -14.60 -9.56
C SER A 4 -1.45 -14.05 -8.87
N ASP A 5 -1.64 -14.37 -7.59
CA ASP A 5 -2.74 -13.83 -6.79
C ASP A 5 -2.60 -12.31 -6.62
N TYR A 6 -1.38 -11.84 -6.32
CA TYR A 6 -1.04 -10.42 -6.30
C TYR A 6 -1.29 -9.75 -7.66
N GLU A 7 -0.87 -10.34 -8.77
CA GLU A 7 -1.06 -9.76 -10.11
C GLU A 7 -2.54 -9.54 -10.44
N ALA A 8 -3.42 -10.47 -10.06
CA ALA A 8 -4.85 -10.30 -10.22
C ALA A 8 -5.40 -9.12 -9.39
N HIS A 9 -4.91 -8.95 -8.16
CA HIS A 9 -5.26 -7.80 -7.32
C HIS A 9 -4.71 -6.48 -7.87
N GLU A 10 -3.46 -6.46 -8.33
CA GLU A 10 -2.83 -5.29 -8.95
C GLU A 10 -3.64 -4.82 -10.17
N GLN A 11 -3.99 -5.73 -11.07
CA GLN A 11 -4.79 -5.40 -12.26
C GLN A 11 -6.14 -4.81 -11.88
N ARG A 12 -6.82 -5.39 -10.87
CA ARG A 12 -8.11 -4.89 -10.38
C ARG A 12 -7.98 -3.48 -9.78
N ILE A 13 -6.94 -3.23 -8.98
CA ILE A 13 -6.69 -1.92 -8.36
C ILE A 13 -6.36 -0.87 -9.43
N ARG A 14 -5.45 -1.19 -10.36
CA ARG A 14 -5.10 -0.31 -11.48
C ARG A 14 -6.30 0.00 -12.35
N GLY A 15 -7.15 -0.98 -12.63
CA GLY A 15 -8.39 -0.76 -13.38
C GLY A 15 -9.36 0.18 -12.66
N ALA A 16 -9.56 -0.03 -11.35
CA ALA A 16 -10.44 0.81 -10.54
C ALA A 16 -9.95 2.26 -10.40
N LEU A 17 -8.63 2.46 -10.40
CA LEU A 17 -7.98 3.76 -10.20
C LEU A 17 -7.31 4.28 -11.48
N ALA A 18 -7.77 3.86 -12.67
CA ALA A 18 -7.10 4.14 -13.94
C ALA A 18 -6.92 5.64 -14.25
N SER A 19 -7.76 6.51 -13.67
CA SER A 19 -7.68 7.97 -13.82
C SER A 19 -6.74 8.65 -12.81
N VAL A 20 -6.17 7.89 -11.88
CA VAL A 20 -5.25 8.37 -10.85
C VAL A 20 -3.87 7.82 -11.15
N ALA A 21 -2.85 8.68 -11.13
CA ALA A 21 -1.48 8.22 -11.23
C ALA A 21 -1.13 7.43 -9.96
N ILE A 22 -1.13 6.10 -10.02
CA ILE A 22 -0.83 5.25 -8.86
C ILE A 22 0.37 4.34 -9.08
N THR A 23 1.04 4.01 -7.99
CA THR A 23 1.99 2.89 -7.93
C THR A 23 1.39 1.81 -7.04
N VAL A 24 1.54 0.56 -7.44
CA VAL A 24 1.08 -0.62 -6.70
C VAL A 24 2.28 -1.53 -6.46
N ALA A 25 2.43 -2.04 -5.25
CA ALA A 25 3.52 -2.95 -4.88
C ALA A 25 3.03 -4.11 -3.99
N HIS A 26 3.58 -5.30 -4.21
CA HIS A 26 3.40 -6.45 -3.32
C HIS A 26 4.31 -6.25 -2.11
N ILE A 27 3.73 -6.19 -0.92
CA ILE A 27 4.46 -6.10 0.34
C ILE A 27 4.12 -7.27 1.26
N GLY A 28 4.76 -7.33 2.42
CA GLY A 28 4.50 -8.36 3.41
C GLY A 28 5.10 -9.73 3.06
N SER A 29 4.84 -10.71 3.93
CA SER A 29 5.48 -12.03 3.89
C SER A 29 5.12 -12.87 2.66
N THR A 30 3.94 -12.68 2.07
CA THR A 30 3.53 -13.38 0.85
C THR A 30 4.23 -12.87 -0.42
N SER A 31 4.95 -11.75 -0.33
CA SER A 31 5.85 -11.26 -1.40
C SER A 31 7.17 -12.03 -1.46
N VAL A 32 7.52 -12.77 -0.40
CA VAL A 32 8.77 -13.53 -0.33
C VAL A 32 8.53 -14.95 -0.84
N PRO A 33 9.15 -15.36 -1.96
CA PRO A 33 8.98 -16.71 -2.47
C PRO A 33 9.42 -17.76 -1.45
N ALA A 34 8.66 -18.85 -1.36
CA ALA A 34 8.94 -20.02 -0.51
C ALA A 34 8.96 -19.79 1.01
N LEU A 35 8.49 -18.63 1.50
CA LEU A 35 8.34 -18.38 2.93
C LEU A 35 7.00 -18.96 3.43
N PRO A 36 6.95 -19.95 4.34
CA PRO A 36 5.68 -20.42 4.90
C PRO A 36 5.02 -19.29 5.72
N THR A 37 3.87 -18.81 5.26
CA THR A 37 3.15 -17.71 5.91
C THR A 37 1.63 -17.91 5.81
N LYS A 38 0.89 -17.09 6.56
CA LYS A 38 -0.55 -16.97 6.45
C LYS A 38 -0.94 -16.49 5.04
N PRO A 39 -1.98 -17.04 4.40
CA PRO A 39 -2.34 -16.70 3.02
C PRO A 39 -3.09 -15.36 2.93
N ILE A 40 -2.39 -14.26 3.22
CA ILE A 40 -2.89 -12.88 3.10
C ILE A 40 -1.96 -12.11 2.16
N ILE A 41 -2.53 -11.46 1.14
CA ILE A 41 -1.79 -10.62 0.19
C ILE A 41 -1.88 -9.17 0.68
N ASP A 42 -0.75 -8.59 1.07
CA ASP A 42 -0.65 -7.18 1.43
C ASP A 42 -0.26 -6.36 0.19
N VAL A 43 -1.07 -5.35 -0.14
CA VAL A 43 -0.85 -4.48 -1.32
C VAL A 43 -0.66 -3.04 -0.87
N LEU A 44 0.47 -2.44 -1.23
CA LEU A 44 0.72 -1.02 -1.04
C LEU A 44 0.29 -0.26 -2.30
N VAL A 45 -0.53 0.77 -2.12
CA VAL A 45 -0.94 1.69 -3.19
C VAL A 45 -0.53 3.10 -2.82
N THR A 46 0.29 3.75 -3.66
CA THR A 46 0.65 5.15 -3.48
C THR A 46 -0.11 6.01 -4.47
N VAL A 47 -0.75 7.08 -3.98
CA VAL A 47 -1.44 8.10 -4.78
C VAL A 47 -0.80 9.47 -4.51
N PRO A 48 -0.83 10.42 -5.48
CA PRO A 48 -0.15 11.71 -5.37
C PRO A 48 -0.63 12.58 -4.20
N ASP A 49 -1.88 12.41 -3.78
CA ASP A 49 -2.48 13.08 -2.63
C ASP A 49 -3.21 12.02 -1.79
N ALA A 50 -2.55 11.56 -0.74
CA ALA A 50 -3.08 10.56 0.19
C ALA A 50 -3.46 11.18 1.55
N ASP A 51 -3.29 12.50 1.70
CA ASP A 51 -3.39 13.24 2.96
C ASP A 51 -4.84 13.44 3.46
N ALA A 52 -5.83 12.85 2.79
CA ALA A 52 -7.21 12.77 3.26
C ALA A 52 -7.39 11.70 4.35
N GLN A 53 -6.55 11.71 5.39
CA GLN A 53 -6.86 11.04 6.64
C GLN A 53 -7.27 12.11 7.65
N ASP A 54 -8.56 12.43 7.68
CA ASP A 54 -9.16 13.28 8.71
C ASP A 54 -9.11 12.56 10.06
N CYS A 55 -7.96 12.61 10.72
CA CYS A 55 -7.86 12.44 12.15
C CYS A 55 -8.15 13.81 12.76
N SER A 56 -9.42 14.20 12.89
CA SER A 56 -9.80 15.50 13.44
C SER A 56 -9.37 15.64 14.91
N HIS A 57 -8.12 16.03 15.13
CA HIS A 57 -7.62 16.67 16.34
C HIS A 57 -6.71 17.85 15.96
N ARG A 58 -7.36 18.93 15.51
CA ARG A 58 -7.01 20.36 15.64
C ARG A 58 -5.52 20.74 15.68
N GLY A 59 -5.10 21.53 14.67
CA GLY A 59 -4.17 22.65 14.87
C GLY A 59 -2.99 22.73 13.89
N ASP A 60 -3.08 23.67 12.95
CA ASP A 60 -1.98 24.43 12.33
C ASP A 60 -0.65 23.69 12.07
N GLN A 61 -0.58 22.97 10.94
CA GLN A 61 0.69 22.49 10.39
C GLN A 61 0.67 22.80 8.89
N GLY A 62 1.64 23.59 8.40
CA GLY A 62 1.88 23.81 6.98
C GLY A 62 2.18 22.49 6.23
N PRO A 63 2.47 22.52 4.91
CA PRO A 63 2.67 21.30 4.13
C PRO A 63 3.75 20.43 4.76
N ARG A 64 3.32 19.31 5.34
CA ARG A 64 4.20 18.39 6.06
C ARG A 64 4.89 17.51 5.02
N PRO A 65 6.21 17.28 5.11
CA PRO A 65 6.88 16.37 4.20
C PRO A 65 6.25 14.98 4.31
N VAL A 66 5.99 14.37 3.14
CA VAL A 66 5.39 13.04 3.01
C VAL A 66 6.09 12.04 3.94
N PRO A 67 5.38 11.40 4.88
CA PRO A 67 6.01 10.45 5.78
C PRO A 67 6.49 9.26 4.96
N GLN A 68 7.81 9.04 4.95
CA GLN A 68 8.38 7.76 4.57
C GLN A 68 7.90 6.76 5.63
N VAL A 69 6.84 6.00 5.34
CA VAL A 69 6.36 4.95 6.24
C VAL A 69 7.42 3.85 6.27
N SER A 70 8.24 3.86 7.32
CA SER A 70 9.13 2.75 7.65
C SER A 70 8.29 1.63 8.28
N VAL A 71 8.11 0.53 7.55
CA VAL A 71 7.53 -0.69 8.10
C VAL A 71 8.63 -1.42 8.85
N SER A 72 8.69 -1.23 10.16
CA SER A 72 9.43 -2.11 11.07
C SER A 72 8.60 -3.37 11.30
N GLU A 73 9.22 -4.54 11.06
CA GLU A 73 8.66 -5.87 11.23
C GLU A 73 7.86 -6.02 12.54
N TRP A 74 6.57 -6.30 12.42
CA TRP A 74 5.68 -6.57 13.55
C TRP A 74 6.07 -7.90 14.19
N ARG A 75 6.60 -7.85 15.41
CA ARG A 75 6.83 -9.02 16.28
C ARG A 75 5.57 -9.40 17.04
#